data_AF-A0A838WZ86-F1
#
_entry.id   AF-A0A838WZ86-F1
#
_cell.length_a   1.000
_cell.length_b   1.000
_cell.length_c   1.000
_cell.angle_alpha   90.00
_cell.angle_beta   90.00
_cell.angle_gamma   90.00
#
_symmetry.space_group_name_H-M   'P 1'
#
loop_
_entity.id
_entity.type
_entity.pdbx_description
1 polymer ?
#
loop_
_entity_poly.entity_id
_entity_poly.type
_entity_poly.pdbx_seq_one_letter_code
_entity_poly.pdbx_strand_id
1 'polypeptide(L)' 'WRVRHDIVAPNGKVSIRYAGRLYHLGIGRAWAGENILMVITDNHITTSTQETSEIIAEHYIDTTRQYQKPYWRKGDPPLS' A
#
# COMPACT_ATOMS: atom_id res chain seq x y z
N TRP A 1 -14.00 2.42 7.29
CA TRP A 1 -13.00 1.56 6.61
C TRP A 1 -13.48 1.28 5.18
N ARG A 2 -12.54 1.06 4.25
CA ARG A 2 -12.80 0.69 2.84
C ARG A 2 -11.82 -0.40 2.43
N VAL A 3 -12.26 -1.37 1.64
CA VAL A 3 -11.38 -2.35 1.00
C VAL A 3 -11.24 -2.04 -0.48
N ARG A 4 -10.05 -2.28 -1.04
CA ARG A 4 -9.78 -2.20 -2.48
C ARG A 4 -8.97 -3.40 -2.94
N HIS A 5 -9.38 -3.93 -4.08
CA HIS A 5 -8.55 -4.83 -4.88
C HIS A 5 -7.80 -3.99 -5.91
N ASP A 6 -6.51 -4.29 -6.09
CA ASP A 6 -5.66 -3.61 -7.06
C ASP A 6 -4.57 -4.56 -7.56
N ILE A 7 -3.85 -4.15 -8.59
CA ILE A 7 -2.66 -4.85 -9.09
C ILE A 7 -1.49 -3.89 -8.96
N VAL A 8 -0.40 -4.36 -8.36
CA VAL A 8 0.81 -3.53 -8.23
C VAL A 8 1.36 -3.23 -9.62
N ALA A 9 1.48 -1.95 -9.97
CA ALA A 9 1.99 -1.53 -11.27
C ALA A 9 3.46 -1.95 -11.46
N PRO A 10 3.98 -2.03 -12.70
CA PRO A 10 5.37 -2.44 -12.99
C PRO A 10 6.44 -1.61 -12.25
N ASN A 11 6.12 -0.37 -11.87
CA ASN A 11 7.02 0.48 -11.10
C ASN A 11 6.98 0.22 -9.58
N GLY A 12 6.26 -0.81 -9.13
CA GLY A 12 6.15 -1.22 -7.73
C GLY A 12 5.22 -0.35 -6.89
N LYS A 13 4.22 0.29 -7.50
CA LYS A 13 3.31 1.23 -6.83
C LYS A 13 1.85 0.90 -7.08
N VAL A 14 1.00 1.40 -6.21
CA VAL A 14 -0.45 1.50 -6.42
C VAL A 14 -0.93 2.91 -6.14
N SER A 15 -2.11 3.26 -6.63
CA SER A 15 -2.69 4.58 -6.44
C SER A 15 -3.96 4.51 -5.60
N ILE A 16 -4.12 5.44 -4.67
CA ILE A 16 -5.34 5.58 -3.87
C ILE A 16 -5.88 7.01 -3.92
N ARG A 17 -7.19 7.17 -3.67
CA ARG A 17 -7.77 8.47 -3.39
C ARG A 17 -8.09 8.59 -1.91
N TYR A 18 -7.61 9.67 -1.31
CA TYR A 18 -7.89 10.05 0.08
C TYR A 18 -8.26 11.53 0.12
N ALA A 19 -9.37 11.87 0.78
CA ALA A 19 -9.92 13.23 0.82
C ALA A 19 -9.99 13.92 -0.56
N GLY A 20 -10.40 13.19 -1.61
CA GLY A 20 -10.52 13.70 -2.99
C GLY A 20 -9.22 13.75 -3.79
N ARG A 21 -8.04 13.64 -3.17
CA ARG A 21 -6.73 13.71 -3.83
C ARG A 21 -6.16 12.31 -4.12
N LEU A 22 -5.47 12.18 -5.26
CA LEU A 22 -4.77 10.95 -5.65
C LEU A 22 -3.36 10.92 -5.04
N TYR A 23 -3.00 9.78 -4.45
CA TYR A 23 -1.68 9.49 -3.87
C TYR A 23 -1.11 8.20 -4.46
N HIS A 24 0.21 8.06 -4.42
CA HIS A 24 0.91 6.84 -4.83
C HIS A 24 1.54 6.17 -3.61
N LEU A 25 1.24 4.89 -3.41
CA LEU A 25 1.85 4.07 -2.37
C LEU A 25 2.97 3.24 -2.98
N GLY A 26 4.17 3.32 -2.41
CA GLY A 26 5.27 2.43 -2.79
C GLY A 26 5.13 1.07 -2.11
N ILE A 27 4.91 0.01 -2.89
CA ILE A 27 4.88 -1.37 -2.39
C ILE A 27 6.25 -2.03 -2.59
N GLY A 28 6.85 -1.82 -3.76
CA GLY A 28 8.13 -2.38 -4.18
C GLY A 28 8.03 -3.12 -5.51
N ARG A 29 9.07 -3.05 -6.34
CA ARG A 29 9.08 -3.69 -7.67
C ARG A 29 9.06 -5.23 -7.61
N ALA A 30 9.49 -5.82 -6.51
CA ALA A 30 9.42 -7.26 -6.29
C ALA A 30 7.97 -7.79 -6.30
N TRP A 31 7.00 -6.92 -6.00
CA TRP A 31 5.58 -7.25 -5.99
C TRP A 31 4.85 -6.82 -7.27
N ALA A 32 5.57 -6.38 -8.31
CA ALA A 32 4.94 -5.94 -9.55
C ALA A 32 4.10 -7.05 -10.19
N GLY A 33 2.88 -6.73 -10.60
CA GLY A 33 1.91 -7.69 -11.15
C GLY A 33 1.13 -8.49 -10.09
N GLU A 34 1.47 -8.36 -8.82
CA GLU A 34 0.77 -9.06 -7.73
C GLU A 34 -0.65 -8.51 -7.54
N ASN A 35 -1.62 -9.40 -7.38
CA ASN A 35 -2.98 -9.04 -6.99
C ASN A 35 -3.00 -8.78 -5.49
N ILE A 36 -3.48 -7.60 -5.09
CA ILE A 36 -3.44 -7.17 -3.69
C ILE A 36 -4.81 -6.79 -3.17
N LEU A 37 -4.96 -6.93 -1.85
CA LEU A 37 -6.06 -6.39 -1.07
C LEU A 37 -5.52 -5.30 -0.14
N MET A 38 -6.07 -4.10 -0.26
CA MET A 38 -5.79 -2.97 0.62
C MET A 38 -6.95 -2.74 1.57
N VAL A 39 -6.69 -2.78 2.88
CA VAL A 39 -7.61 -2.33 3.93
C VAL A 39 -7.24 -0.89 4.30
N ILE A 40 -8.19 0.02 4.14
CA ILE A 40 -8.00 1.46 4.37
C ILE A 40 -8.86 1.87 5.56
N THR A 41 -8.22 2.37 6.61
CA THR A 41 -8.86 2.90 7.82
C THR A 41 -8.29 4.27 8.09
N ASP A 42 -9.13 5.30 7.94
CA ASP A 42 -8.71 6.70 7.95
C ASP A 42 -7.52 6.95 7.01
N ASN A 43 -6.38 7.39 7.53
CA ASN A 43 -5.17 7.61 6.76
C ASN A 43 -4.20 6.41 6.76
N HIS A 44 -4.53 5.30 7.43
CA HIS A 44 -3.71 4.09 7.49
C HIS A 44 -4.19 3.06 6.46
N ILE A 45 -3.22 2.41 5.81
CA ILE A 45 -3.44 1.40 4.79
C ILE A 45 -2.57 0.19 5.10
N THR A 46 -3.21 -0.97 5.20
CA THR A 46 -2.54 -2.28 5.23
C THR A 46 -2.75 -2.95 3.89
N THR A 47 -1.66 -3.40 3.27
CA THR A 47 -1.67 -4.07 1.97
C THR A 47 -1.25 -5.52 2.13
N SER A 48 -2.05 -6.43 1.59
CA SER A 48 -1.79 -7.87 1.57
C SER A 48 -1.89 -8.45 0.17
N THR A 49 -1.26 -9.60 -0.07
CA THR A 49 -1.51 -10.41 -1.27
C THR A 49 -2.95 -10.93 -1.22
N GLN A 50 -3.60 -10.97 -2.38
CA GLN A 50 -4.99 -11.44 -2.44
C GLN A 50 -5.08 -12.97 -2.27
N GLU A 51 -4.09 -13.72 -2.74
CA GLU A 51 -4.11 -15.19 -2.69
C GLU A 51 -3.81 -15.73 -1.29
N THR A 52 -2.71 -15.26 -0.67
CA THR A 52 -2.24 -15.82 0.60
C THR A 52 -2.63 -14.99 1.83
N SER A 53 -3.25 -13.82 1.62
CA SER A 53 -3.54 -12.86 2.70
C SER A 53 -2.28 -12.43 3.48
N GLU A 54 -1.11 -12.55 2.87
CA GLU A 54 0.15 -12.15 3.49
C GLU A 54 0.28 -10.63 3.44
N ILE A 55 0.56 -9.99 4.58
CA ILE A 55 0.80 -8.54 4.63
C ILE A 55 2.18 -8.23 4.06
N ILE A 56 2.22 -7.34 3.07
CA ILE A 56 3.43 -6.99 2.33
C ILE A 56 3.87 -5.54 2.54
N ALA A 57 2.96 -4.65 2.91
CA ALA A 57 3.27 -3.25 3.19
C ALA A 57 2.20 -2.56 4.05
N GLU A 58 2.64 -1.55 4.79
CA GLU A 58 1.77 -0.61 5.50
C GLU A 58 2.16 0.83 5.18
N HIS A 59 1.16 1.72 5.12
CA HIS A 59 1.34 3.13 4.82
C HIS A 59 0.47 4.01 5.72
N TYR A 60 0.96 5.21 6.00
CA TYR A 60 0.15 6.33 6.47
C TYR A 60 0.14 7.43 5.39
N ILE A 61 -1.01 8.03 5.13
CA ILE A 61 -1.10 9.15 4.18
C ILE A 61 -0.63 10.43 4.86
N ASP A 62 0.54 10.91 4.44
CA ASP A 62 0.97 12.30 4.62
C ASP A 62 0.42 13.15 3.47
N THR A 63 -0.57 14.00 3.76
CA THR A 63 -1.24 14.80 2.73
C THR A 63 -0.35 15.87 2.09
N THR A 64 0.82 16.15 2.68
CA THR A 64 1.81 17.09 2.15
C THR A 64 2.65 16.50 1.01
N ARG A 65 2.59 15.17 0.79
CA ARG A 65 3.38 14.46 -0.23
C ARG A 65 2.50 13.64 -1.14
N GLN A 66 2.81 13.59 -2.43
CA GLN A 66 2.05 12.77 -3.38
C GLN A 66 2.45 11.29 -3.32
N TYR A 67 3.72 11.02 -3.04
CA TYR A 67 4.25 9.67 -2.90
C TYR A 67 4.45 9.31 -1.43
N GLN A 68 3.96 8.13 -1.05
CA GLN A 68 4.03 7.58 0.30
C GLN A 68 5.03 6.43 0.32
N LYS A 69 6.11 6.62 1.07
CA LYS A 69 7.03 5.53 1.41
C LYS A 69 6.28 4.57 2.37
N PRO A 70 6.48 3.24 2.26
CA PRO A 70 5.95 2.32 3.26
C PRO A 70 6.48 2.70 4.65
N TYR A 71 5.57 2.74 5.60
CA TYR A 71 5.90 2.81 7.03
C TYR A 71 6.58 1.50 7.45
N TRP A 72 6.06 0.38 6.94
CA TRP A 72 6.65 -0.94 7.02
C TRP A 72 6.41 -1.70 5.73
N ARG A 73 7.29 -2.65 5.39
CA ARG A 73 7.07 -3.64 4.33
C ARG A 73 7.75 -4.94 4.69
N LYS A 74 7.29 -6.02 4.07
CA LYS A 74 7.88 -7.34 4.24
C LYS A 74 9.38 -7.30 3.94
N GLY A 75 10.18 -7.75 4.92
CA GLY A 75 11.64 -7.70 4.90
C GLY A 75 12.25 -6.59 5.75
N ASP A 76 11.47 -5.57 6.12
CA ASP A 76 11.86 -4.61 7.16
C ASP A 76 11.74 -5.29 8.53
N PRO A 77 12.64 -4.99 9.50
CA PRO A 77 12.52 -5.54 10.84
C PRO A 77 11.15 -5.19 11.45
N PRO A 78 10.61 -6.04 12.34
CA PRO A 78 9.43 -5.69 13.12
C PRO A 78 9.70 -4.38 13.85
N LEU A 79 8.67 -3.52 13.93
CA LEU A 79 8.78 -2.30 14.72
C LEU A 79 9.05 -2.69 16.17
N SER A 80 10.16 -2.17 16.72
CA SER A 80 10.59 -2.36 18.11
C SER A 80 9.64 -1.70 19.11
#